data_AF-K6X031-F1
#
_entry.id   AF-K6X031-F1
#
_cell.length_a   1.000
_cell.length_b   1.000
_cell.length_c   1.000
_cell.angle_alpha   90.00
_cell.angle_beta   90.00
_cell.angle_gamma   90.00
#
_symmetry.space_group_name_H-M   'P 1'
#
loop_
_entity.id
_entity.type
_entity.pdbx_description
1 polymer ?
#
loop_
_entity_poly.entity_id
_entity_poly.type
_entity_poly.pdbx_seq_one_letter_code
_entity_poly.pdbx_strand_id
1 'polypeptide(L)'
;MPSGKSLKKLRLFEQGVANLSNIVTCPANVYCCPLCGEFKSIDELTLEHVPPKSMGGKEIILTCAQCNNDAGISIDSHIAKQQNMHRLARSMATQTFTQKERATVDINGTRLRVELTKDDDDSTINIAILKQANSPQDIQSVQNFAREIASSDKGLTFALNSESRYHYNEKLVRVGHLKTAFLIATAAIVYSFAFSDSVSAFRRQIREPSESIVNYHLEYYSLEAEENSLAEAPELGVIVVSIFGVRVLLPHPQRSLSDYASTVRAVGNGLLATIKGTIIPWPDNFIGCLDNSDDIVFSIVET
;
A
#
# COMPACT_ATOMS: atom_id res chain seq x y z
N MET A 1 -8.56 -25.82 20.74
CA MET A 1 -9.34 -24.62 20.40
C MET A 1 -8.69 -23.97 19.18
N PRO A 2 -9.45 -23.56 18.14
CA PRO A 2 -8.88 -22.87 16.99
C PRO A 2 -8.20 -21.57 17.42
N SER A 3 -7.11 -21.21 16.75
CA SER A 3 -6.40 -19.96 17.02
C SER A 3 -7.26 -18.74 16.70
N GLY A 4 -6.98 -17.58 17.33
CA GLY A 4 -7.69 -16.33 17.03
C GLY A 4 -7.63 -15.94 15.53
N LYS A 5 -6.54 -16.28 14.84
CA LYS A 5 -6.42 -16.08 13.38
C LYS A 5 -7.33 -17.00 12.58
N SER A 6 -7.45 -18.27 12.98
CA SER A 6 -8.34 -19.24 12.33
C SER A 6 -9.80 -18.80 12.43
N LEU A 7 -10.23 -18.31 13.61
CA LEU A 7 -11.58 -17.77 13.81
C LEU A 7 -11.84 -16.52 12.95
N LYS A 8 -10.87 -15.61 12.89
CA LYS A 8 -10.98 -14.40 12.07
C LYS A 8 -11.11 -14.73 10.58
N LYS A 9 -10.29 -15.65 10.08
CA LYS A 9 -10.33 -16.13 8.69
C LYS A 9 -11.69 -16.75 8.36
N LEU A 10 -12.21 -17.61 9.24
CA LEU A 10 -13.53 -18.21 9.07
C LEU A 10 -14.65 -17.15 9.01
N ARG A 11 -14.64 -16.18 9.93
CA ARG A 11 -15.63 -15.09 9.92
C ARG A 11 -15.61 -14.28 8.62
N LEU A 12 -14.43 -13.87 8.15
CA LEU A 12 -14.31 -13.12 6.89
C LEU A 12 -14.72 -13.97 5.68
N PHE A 13 -14.46 -15.28 5.72
CA PHE A 13 -14.90 -16.21 4.70
C PHE A 13 -16.43 -16.28 4.65
N GLU A 14 -17.08 -16.54 5.78
CA GLU A 14 -18.54 -16.63 5.89
C GLU A 14 -19.23 -15.33 5.44
N GLN A 15 -18.71 -14.17 5.86
CA GLN A 15 -19.18 -12.86 5.38
C GLN A 15 -19.05 -12.74 3.86
N GLY A 16 -17.92 -13.17 3.31
CA GLY A 16 -17.71 -13.18 1.87
C GLY A 16 -18.66 -14.09 1.12
N VAL A 17 -18.87 -15.33 1.59
CA VAL A 17 -19.81 -16.26 0.95
C VAL A 17 -21.22 -15.67 0.97
N ALA A 18 -21.66 -15.12 2.10
CA ALA A 18 -22.98 -14.50 2.22
C ALA A 18 -23.15 -13.33 1.24
N ASN A 19 -22.20 -12.41 1.20
CA ASN A 19 -22.28 -11.26 0.30
C ASN A 19 -22.22 -11.68 -1.19
N LEU A 20 -21.43 -12.69 -1.54
CA LEU A 20 -21.37 -13.21 -2.91
C LEU A 20 -22.72 -13.78 -3.35
N SER A 21 -23.35 -14.56 -2.47
CA SER A 21 -24.63 -15.21 -2.75
C SER A 21 -25.79 -14.25 -2.99
N ASN A 22 -25.67 -12.99 -2.54
CA ASN A 22 -26.67 -11.95 -2.80
C ASN A 22 -26.60 -11.40 -4.24
N ILE A 23 -25.48 -11.57 -4.93
CA ILE A 23 -25.22 -10.88 -6.21
C ILE A 23 -25.16 -11.87 -7.37
N VAL A 24 -24.68 -13.09 -7.10
CA VAL A 24 -24.50 -14.13 -8.12
C VAL A 24 -24.90 -15.49 -7.60
N THR A 25 -25.42 -16.33 -8.51
CA THR A 25 -25.57 -17.76 -8.23
C THR A 25 -24.18 -18.40 -8.31
N CYS A 26 -23.68 -18.89 -7.18
CA CYS A 26 -22.38 -19.55 -7.10
C CYS A 26 -22.47 -20.89 -6.35
N PRO A 27 -21.47 -21.77 -6.46
CA PRO A 27 -21.37 -22.97 -5.64
C PRO A 27 -21.46 -22.64 -4.14
N ALA A 28 -21.99 -23.58 -3.35
CA ALA A 28 -22.03 -23.39 -1.91
C ALA A 28 -20.61 -23.34 -1.32
N ASN A 29 -20.42 -22.52 -0.28
CA ASN A 29 -19.16 -22.40 0.46
C ASN A 29 -17.95 -22.03 -0.41
N VAL A 30 -18.12 -21.08 -1.32
CA VAL A 30 -17.00 -20.50 -2.08
C VAL A 30 -16.90 -19.01 -1.85
N TYR A 31 -15.67 -18.54 -1.75
CA TYR A 31 -15.35 -17.12 -1.68
C TYR A 31 -14.74 -16.70 -3.01
N CYS A 32 -15.16 -15.56 -3.56
CA CYS A 32 -14.58 -15.04 -4.79
C CYS A 32 -13.42 -14.10 -4.46
N CYS A 33 -12.20 -14.45 -4.86
CA CYS A 33 -11.05 -13.57 -4.57
C CYS A 33 -11.25 -12.21 -5.28
N PRO A 34 -11.20 -11.08 -4.56
CA PRO A 34 -11.50 -9.76 -5.15
C PRO A 34 -10.47 -9.32 -6.19
N LEU A 35 -9.26 -9.88 -6.17
CA LEU A 35 -8.20 -9.56 -7.13
C LEU A 35 -8.37 -10.36 -8.43
N CYS A 36 -8.32 -11.69 -8.37
CA CYS A 36 -8.42 -12.52 -9.58
C CYS A 36 -9.85 -12.80 -10.06
N GLY A 37 -10.85 -12.80 -9.17
CA GLY A 37 -12.23 -13.15 -9.47
C GLY A 37 -12.51 -14.65 -9.50
N GLU A 38 -11.55 -15.47 -9.10
CA GLU A 38 -11.75 -16.92 -9.01
C GLU A 38 -12.42 -17.32 -7.70
N PHE A 39 -13.28 -18.33 -7.76
CA PHE A 39 -13.83 -18.99 -6.59
C PHE A 39 -12.76 -19.82 -5.88
N LYS A 40 -12.72 -19.71 -4.55
CA LYS A 40 -11.74 -20.33 -3.67
C LYS A 40 -12.42 -20.95 -2.46
N SER A 41 -11.90 -22.10 -2.07
CA SER A 41 -12.17 -22.68 -0.75
C SER A 41 -11.45 -21.88 0.34
N ILE A 42 -11.88 -22.04 1.59
CA ILE A 42 -11.24 -21.36 2.72
C ILE A 42 -9.74 -21.68 2.82
N ASP A 43 -9.31 -22.88 2.44
CA ASP A 43 -7.91 -23.32 2.57
C ASP A 43 -6.97 -22.60 1.60
N GLU A 44 -7.47 -22.17 0.44
CA GLU A 44 -6.71 -21.43 -0.58
C GLU A 44 -6.58 -19.93 -0.27
N LEU A 45 -7.31 -19.44 0.74
CA LEU A 45 -7.37 -18.03 1.10
C LEU A 45 -6.37 -17.66 2.19
N THR A 46 -6.02 -16.39 2.22
CA THR A 46 -5.13 -15.80 3.21
C THR A 46 -5.72 -14.50 3.75
N LEU A 47 -5.35 -14.17 4.98
CA LEU A 47 -5.68 -12.89 5.59
C LEU A 47 -4.85 -11.78 4.91
N GLU A 48 -5.51 -10.91 4.16
CA GLU A 48 -4.86 -9.81 3.44
C GLU A 48 -4.77 -8.57 4.33
N HIS A 49 -3.57 -8.06 4.55
CA HIS A 49 -3.41 -6.79 5.26
C HIS A 49 -3.71 -5.65 4.29
N VAL A 50 -4.68 -4.81 4.63
CA VAL A 50 -5.04 -3.64 3.83
C VAL A 50 -4.91 -2.38 4.68
N PRO A 51 -3.99 -1.46 4.35
CA PRO A 51 -2.84 -1.63 3.45
C PRO A 51 -1.86 -2.73 3.89
N PRO A 52 -0.76 -2.97 3.15
CA PRO A 52 0.27 -3.90 3.58
C PRO A 52 0.70 -3.67 5.03
N LYS A 53 1.05 -4.76 5.73
CA LYS A 53 1.41 -4.73 7.16
C LYS A 53 2.52 -3.72 7.48
N SER A 54 3.46 -3.50 6.57
CA SER A 54 4.54 -2.49 6.71
C SER A 54 4.02 -1.06 6.87
N MET A 55 2.82 -0.79 6.37
CA MET A 55 2.12 0.49 6.53
C MET A 55 1.20 0.52 7.78
N GLY A 56 1.17 -0.54 8.58
CA GLY A 56 0.27 -0.65 9.73
C GLY A 56 -1.15 -1.09 9.40
N GLY A 57 -1.39 -1.63 8.20
CA GLY A 57 -2.72 -2.09 7.83
C GLY A 57 -3.19 -3.35 8.57
N LYS A 58 -4.49 -3.61 8.46
CA LYS A 58 -5.21 -4.65 9.23
C LYS A 58 -5.76 -5.70 8.28
N GLU A 59 -5.94 -6.93 8.79
CA GLU A 59 -6.55 -7.98 7.97
C GLU A 59 -8.08 -7.80 7.96
N ILE A 60 -8.62 -7.15 6.93
CA ILE A 60 -10.06 -6.80 6.81
C ILE A 60 -10.77 -7.58 5.71
N ILE A 61 -10.03 -8.30 4.85
CA ILE A 61 -10.54 -9.04 3.70
C ILE A 61 -9.67 -10.30 3.45
N LEU A 62 -10.18 -11.22 2.62
CA LEU A 62 -9.44 -12.39 2.17
C LEU A 62 -9.04 -12.25 0.70
N THR A 63 -7.84 -12.74 0.38
CA THR A 63 -7.35 -12.92 -1.00
C THR A 63 -6.80 -14.33 -1.14
N CYS A 64 -6.78 -14.87 -2.36
CA CYS A 64 -6.13 -16.17 -2.59
C CYS A 64 -4.62 -16.06 -2.33
N ALA A 65 -4.01 -17.15 -1.87
CA ALA A 65 -2.59 -17.17 -1.52
C ALA A 65 -1.69 -16.70 -2.67
N GLN A 66 -2.03 -17.07 -3.91
CA GLN A 66 -1.31 -16.64 -5.11
C GLN A 66 -1.33 -15.12 -5.27
N CYS A 67 -2.51 -14.49 -5.32
CA CYS A 67 -2.62 -13.03 -5.47
C CYS A 67 -1.94 -12.27 -4.34
N ASN A 68 -2.06 -12.75 -3.09
CA ASN A 68 -1.42 -12.12 -1.94
C ASN A 68 0.11 -12.18 -2.06
N ASN A 69 0.66 -13.36 -2.36
CA ASN A 69 2.10 -13.55 -2.50
C ASN A 69 2.68 -12.76 -3.69
N ASP A 70 2.02 -12.83 -4.85
CA ASP A 70 2.45 -12.15 -6.07
C ASP A 70 2.47 -10.63 -5.85
N ALA A 71 1.40 -10.08 -5.26
CA ALA A 71 1.34 -8.66 -4.91
C ALA A 71 2.38 -8.29 -3.83
N GLY A 72 2.60 -9.16 -2.85
CA GLY A 72 3.61 -8.97 -1.80
C GLY A 72 5.02 -8.75 -2.37
N ILE A 73 5.38 -9.57 -3.36
CA ILE A 73 6.69 -9.53 -4.02
C ILE A 73 6.76 -8.34 -4.99
N SER A 74 5.77 -8.22 -5.87
CA SER A 74 5.83 -7.31 -7.03
C SER A 74 5.43 -5.88 -6.73
N ILE A 75 4.63 -5.62 -5.68
CA ILE A 75 4.03 -4.31 -5.41
C ILE A 75 4.33 -3.85 -3.98
N ASP A 76 3.94 -4.65 -2.97
CA ASP A 76 3.99 -4.21 -1.57
C ASP A 76 5.43 -3.98 -1.09
N SER A 77 6.39 -4.74 -1.65
CA SER A 77 7.82 -4.53 -1.41
C SER A 77 8.29 -3.14 -1.83
N HIS A 78 7.72 -2.56 -2.90
CA HIS A 78 8.06 -1.22 -3.36
C HIS A 78 7.47 -0.12 -2.47
N ILE A 79 6.24 -0.29 -1.99
CA ILE A 79 5.67 0.63 -0.99
C ILE A 79 6.52 0.64 0.28
N ALA A 80 6.89 -0.54 0.79
CA ALA A 80 7.71 -0.65 1.99
C ALA A 80 9.07 0.07 1.83
N LYS A 81 9.71 -0.06 0.65
CA LYS A 81 10.96 0.63 0.32
C LYS A 81 10.78 2.16 0.25
N GLN A 82 9.69 2.64 -0.37
CA GLN A 82 9.36 4.07 -0.41
C GLN A 82 9.14 4.63 1.00
N GLN A 83 8.38 3.94 1.84
CA GLN A 83 8.15 4.36 3.23
C GLN A 83 9.43 4.39 4.05
N ASN A 84 10.30 3.39 3.88
CA ASN A 84 11.62 3.39 4.51
C ASN A 84 12.43 4.62 4.08
N MET A 85 12.36 5.01 2.80
CA MET A 85 13.06 6.19 2.29
C MET A 85 12.51 7.47 2.90
N HIS A 86 11.19 7.68 2.88
CA HIS A 86 10.57 8.87 3.48
C HIS A 86 10.85 8.97 4.98
N ARG A 87 10.81 7.85 5.70
CA ARG A 87 11.13 7.83 7.13
C ARG A 87 12.58 8.23 7.39
N LEU A 88 13.54 7.66 6.66
CA LEU A 88 14.94 8.07 6.78
C LEU A 88 15.11 9.55 6.45
N ALA A 89 14.54 10.02 5.34
CA ALA A 89 14.63 11.43 4.93
C ALA A 89 14.05 12.37 5.99
N ARG A 90 12.89 12.02 6.57
CA ARG A 90 12.27 12.79 7.67
C ARG A 90 13.17 12.80 8.90
N SER A 91 13.67 11.65 9.34
CA SER A 91 14.57 11.56 10.49
C SER A 91 15.85 12.37 10.31
N MET A 92 16.40 12.40 9.09
CA MET A 92 17.55 13.25 8.76
C MET A 92 17.19 14.74 8.78
N ALA A 93 16.07 15.13 8.18
CA ALA A 93 15.65 16.53 8.07
C ALA A 93 15.27 17.14 9.43
N THR A 94 14.56 16.39 10.28
CA THR A 94 14.17 16.85 11.63
C THR A 94 15.24 16.56 12.68
N GLN A 95 16.29 15.81 12.30
CA GLN A 95 17.27 15.24 13.23
C GLN A 95 16.60 14.52 14.41
N THR A 96 15.55 13.74 14.13
CA THR A 96 14.80 12.98 15.15
C THR A 96 14.74 11.51 14.74
N PHE A 97 15.29 10.64 15.57
CA PHE A 97 15.34 9.20 15.33
C PHE A 97 14.51 8.51 16.41
N THR A 98 13.27 8.15 16.09
CA THR A 98 12.40 7.40 17.01
C THR A 98 12.80 5.93 17.15
N GLN A 99 13.69 5.47 16.28
CA GLN A 99 14.25 4.12 16.25
C GLN A 99 15.61 4.12 15.54
N LYS A 100 16.34 3.02 15.71
CA LYS A 100 17.54 2.70 14.94
C LYS A 100 17.22 2.61 13.45
N GLU A 101 17.80 3.49 12.64
CA GLU A 101 17.69 3.43 11.19
C GLU A 101 18.90 2.72 10.59
N ARG A 102 18.71 1.97 9.52
CA ARG A 102 19.79 1.20 8.88
C ARG A 102 19.98 1.68 7.46
N ALA A 103 21.18 2.14 7.14
CA ALA A 103 21.54 2.75 5.86
C ALA A 103 22.82 2.16 5.28
N THR A 104 23.12 2.50 4.02
CA THR A 104 24.46 2.31 3.45
C THR A 104 25.11 3.68 3.31
N VAL A 105 26.32 3.83 3.81
CA VAL A 105 27.12 5.06 3.69
C VAL A 105 28.35 4.77 2.84
N ASP A 106 28.72 5.72 2.00
CA ASP A 106 29.99 5.75 1.30
C ASP A 106 30.94 6.67 2.07
N ILE A 107 32.03 6.09 2.55
CA ILE A 107 33.10 6.81 3.25
C ILE A 107 34.39 6.56 2.47
N ASN A 108 34.89 7.60 1.80
CA ASN A 108 36.11 7.54 0.98
C ASN A 108 36.09 6.41 -0.07
N GLY A 109 34.96 6.23 -0.77
CA GLY A 109 34.79 5.20 -1.79
C GLY A 109 34.51 3.79 -1.24
N THR A 110 34.45 3.64 0.09
CA THR A 110 34.11 2.37 0.75
C THR A 110 32.66 2.39 1.21
N ARG A 111 31.85 1.46 0.69
CA ARG A 111 30.43 1.33 1.04
C ARG A 111 30.25 0.45 2.26
N LEU A 112 29.65 0.99 3.32
CA LEU A 112 29.37 0.28 4.57
C LEU A 112 27.90 0.31 4.94
N ARG A 113 27.37 -0.81 5.41
CA ARG A 113 26.10 -0.88 6.12
C ARG A 113 26.27 -0.39 7.55
N VAL A 114 25.47 0.59 7.93
CA VAL A 114 25.51 1.25 9.23
C VAL A 114 24.14 1.30 9.88
N GLU A 115 24.15 1.51 11.18
CA GLU A 115 23.00 1.90 11.99
C GLU A 115 23.16 3.37 12.40
N LEU A 116 22.10 4.14 12.23
CA LEU A 116 21.99 5.55 12.58
C LEU A 116 21.10 5.68 13.81
N THR A 117 21.60 6.35 14.84
CA THR A 117 20.85 6.71 16.04
C THR A 117 21.13 8.15 16.43
N LYS A 118 20.27 8.70 17.25
CA LYS A 118 20.53 9.95 17.96
C LYS A 118 20.00 9.76 19.37
N ASP A 119 20.86 9.99 20.37
CA ASP A 119 20.44 9.93 21.75
C ASP A 119 19.72 11.25 22.09
N ASP A 120 18.70 11.19 22.95
CA ASP A 120 17.80 12.33 23.21
C ASP A 120 18.53 13.60 23.70
N ASP A 121 19.68 13.41 24.37
CA ASP A 121 20.53 14.48 24.93
C ASP A 121 21.70 14.88 24.03
N ASP A 122 21.88 14.22 22.88
CA ASP A 122 23.02 14.44 21.99
C ASP A 122 22.59 15.20 20.72
N SER A 123 23.31 16.27 20.39
CA SER A 123 23.17 16.99 19.13
C SER A 123 23.72 16.22 17.93
N THR A 124 24.48 15.16 18.16
CA THR A 124 25.18 14.39 17.14
C THR A 124 24.40 13.15 16.68
N ILE A 125 24.49 12.85 15.39
CA ILE A 125 23.98 11.59 14.83
C ILE A 125 25.07 10.54 14.96
N ASN A 126 24.78 9.48 15.69
CA ASN A 126 25.65 8.33 15.87
C ASN A 126 25.57 7.41 14.65
N ILE A 127 26.72 7.08 14.06
CA ILE A 127 26.85 6.16 12.92
C ILE A 127 27.63 4.92 13.37
N ALA A 128 26.92 3.82 13.62
CA ALA A 128 27.51 2.56 14.06
C ALA A 128 27.70 1.60 12.87
N ILE A 129 28.94 1.17 12.61
CA ILE A 129 29.24 0.17 11.57
C ILE A 129 28.75 -1.21 12.01
N LEU A 130 27.91 -1.83 11.18
CA LEU A 130 27.39 -3.18 11.44
C LEU A 130 28.46 -4.23 11.09
N LYS A 131 29.25 -4.65 12.08
CA LYS A 131 30.40 -5.56 11.88
C LYS A 131 30.07 -6.84 11.09
N GLN A 132 28.91 -7.45 11.35
CA GLN A 132 28.50 -8.69 10.70
C GLN A 132 27.95 -8.49 9.27
N ALA A 133 27.70 -7.24 8.87
CA ALA A 133 27.07 -6.91 7.60
C ALA A 133 28.06 -6.38 6.55
N ASN A 134 29.34 -6.23 6.91
CA ASN A 134 30.43 -5.67 6.12
C ASN A 134 31.66 -6.57 6.20
N SER A 135 32.56 -6.49 5.22
CA SER A 135 33.82 -7.26 5.28
C SER A 135 34.79 -6.65 6.29
N PRO A 136 35.66 -7.46 6.94
CA PRO A 136 36.70 -6.94 7.82
C PRO A 136 37.66 -5.95 7.12
N GLN A 137 37.89 -6.15 5.81
CA GLN A 137 38.75 -5.30 4.99
C GLN A 137 38.14 -3.90 4.83
N ASP A 138 36.85 -3.81 4.49
CA ASP A 138 36.15 -2.52 4.34
C ASP A 138 36.12 -1.74 5.66
N ILE A 139 35.87 -2.44 6.77
CA ILE A 139 35.88 -1.86 8.11
C ILE A 139 37.27 -1.28 8.43
N GLN A 140 38.33 -2.04 8.13
CA GLN A 140 39.71 -1.60 8.39
C GLN A 140 40.09 -0.38 7.53
N SER A 141 39.68 -0.35 6.26
CA SER A 141 39.90 0.78 5.35
C SER A 141 39.28 2.07 5.91
N VAL A 142 38.04 2.02 6.36
CA VAL A 142 37.36 3.19 6.94
C VAL A 142 37.94 3.58 8.29
N GLN A 143 38.37 2.62 9.13
CA GLN A 143 39.06 2.93 10.38
C GLN A 143 40.41 3.62 10.17
N ASN A 144 41.15 3.23 9.13
CA ASN A 144 42.40 3.89 8.77
C ASN A 144 42.14 5.32 8.30
N PHE A 145 41.17 5.50 7.41
CA PHE A 145 40.75 6.82 6.92
C PHE A 145 40.26 7.74 8.06
N ALA A 146 39.47 7.22 9.00
CA ALA A 146 39.00 7.99 10.15
C ALA A 146 40.16 8.46 11.05
N ARG A 147 41.22 7.64 11.23
CA ARG A 147 42.42 8.04 11.97
C ARG A 147 43.19 9.15 11.27
N GLU A 148 43.30 9.09 9.94
CA GLU A 148 43.95 10.14 9.15
C GLU A 148 43.19 11.47 9.23
N ILE A 149 41.86 11.42 9.11
CA ILE A 149 40.99 12.59 9.25
C ILE A 149 41.10 13.19 10.65
N ALA A 150 41.05 12.39 11.71
CA ALA A 150 41.15 12.87 13.09
C ALA A 150 42.50 13.55 13.41
N SER A 151 43.55 13.24 12.64
CA SER A 151 44.85 13.91 12.72
C SER A 151 44.96 15.18 11.86
N SER A 152 43.86 15.61 11.23
CA SER A 152 43.78 16.77 10.35
C SER A 152 42.61 17.69 10.74
N ASP A 153 42.67 18.98 10.40
CA ASP A 153 41.53 19.91 10.55
C ASP A 153 40.43 19.70 9.48
N LYS A 154 40.44 18.57 8.76
CA LYS A 154 39.46 18.30 7.70
C LYS A 154 38.22 17.64 8.30
N GLY A 155 37.04 18.16 7.94
CA GLY A 155 35.77 17.51 8.27
C GLY A 155 35.58 16.19 7.50
N LEU A 156 34.78 15.28 8.06
CA LEU A 156 34.35 14.04 7.40
C LEU A 156 33.13 14.32 6.53
N THR A 157 33.21 14.02 5.24
CA THR A 157 32.05 13.96 4.34
C THR A 157 31.74 12.52 4.01
N PHE A 158 30.46 12.14 4.07
CA PHE A 158 29.97 10.83 3.65
C PHE A 158 28.70 11.00 2.81
N ALA A 159 28.47 10.06 1.90
CA ALA A 159 27.24 10.01 1.10
C ALA A 159 26.35 8.88 1.60
N LEU A 160 25.07 9.15 1.83
CA LEU A 160 24.08 8.10 2.07
C LEU A 160 23.69 7.49 0.72
N ASN A 161 24.20 6.28 0.44
CA ASN A 161 23.88 5.56 -0.79
C ASN A 161 22.70 4.62 -0.54
N SER A 162 21.69 4.71 -1.40
CA SER A 162 20.37 4.13 -1.15
C SER A 162 20.05 2.89 -2.01
N GLU A 163 21.04 2.40 -2.78
CA GLU A 163 20.87 1.60 -3.99
C GLU A 163 20.07 0.28 -3.86
N SER A 164 19.94 -0.34 -2.67
CA SER A 164 19.19 -1.60 -2.53
C SER A 164 17.99 -1.55 -1.58
N ARG A 165 18.07 -0.74 -0.52
CA ARG A 165 17.03 -0.70 0.53
C ARG A 165 15.92 0.33 0.24
N TYR A 166 16.24 1.33 -0.57
CA TYR A 166 15.34 2.44 -0.87
C TYR A 166 15.05 2.57 -2.36
N HIS A 167 15.66 1.72 -3.20
CA HIS A 167 15.34 1.67 -4.61
C HIS A 167 13.98 1.02 -4.83
N TYR A 168 12.99 1.85 -5.13
CA TYR A 168 11.65 1.42 -5.47
C TYR A 168 11.27 1.93 -6.86
N ASN A 169 10.27 1.28 -7.47
CA ASN A 169 9.70 1.69 -8.73
C ASN A 169 8.42 2.49 -8.43
N GLU A 170 8.40 3.77 -8.79
CA GLU A 170 7.28 4.68 -8.54
C GLU A 170 5.96 4.16 -9.13
N LYS A 171 6.01 3.53 -10.31
CA LYS A 171 4.83 2.91 -10.91
C LYS A 171 4.27 1.81 -10.02
N LEU A 172 5.13 0.91 -9.52
CA LEU A 172 4.71 -0.20 -8.66
C LEU A 172 4.20 0.30 -7.31
N VAL A 173 4.79 1.37 -6.76
CA VAL A 173 4.24 2.05 -5.57
C VAL A 173 2.83 2.55 -5.83
N ARG A 174 2.62 3.27 -6.93
CA ARG A 174 1.29 3.78 -7.29
C ARG A 174 0.29 2.64 -7.46
N VAL A 175 0.69 1.51 -8.03
CA VAL A 175 -0.18 0.32 -8.16
C VAL A 175 -0.48 -0.28 -6.79
N GLY A 176 0.44 -0.20 -5.83
CA GLY A 176 0.20 -0.64 -4.46
C GLY A 176 -0.79 0.22 -3.69
N HIS A 177 -0.75 1.54 -3.88
CA HIS A 177 -1.80 2.42 -3.37
C HIS A 177 -3.14 2.14 -4.05
N LEU A 178 -3.15 1.85 -5.35
CA LEU A 178 -4.34 1.42 -6.06
C LEU A 178 -4.90 0.10 -5.50
N LYS A 179 -4.07 -0.93 -5.28
CA LYS A 179 -4.45 -2.19 -4.64
C LYS A 179 -5.09 -1.93 -3.27
N THR A 180 -4.44 -1.11 -2.45
CA THR A 180 -4.92 -0.74 -1.11
C THR A 180 -6.30 -0.11 -1.20
N ALA A 181 -6.45 0.94 -2.02
CA ALA A 181 -7.72 1.64 -2.19
C ALA A 181 -8.82 0.71 -2.71
N PHE A 182 -8.50 -0.10 -3.72
CA PHE A 182 -9.42 -1.08 -4.29
C PHE A 182 -9.92 -2.09 -3.25
N LEU A 183 -9.02 -2.62 -2.41
CA LEU A 183 -9.39 -3.59 -1.37
C LEU A 183 -10.16 -2.95 -0.20
N ILE A 184 -9.91 -1.69 0.14
CA ILE A 184 -10.71 -0.93 1.11
C ILE A 184 -12.13 -0.73 0.57
N ALA A 185 -12.24 -0.23 -0.66
CA ALA A 185 -13.52 -0.04 -1.31
C ALA A 185 -14.27 -1.38 -1.44
N THR A 186 -13.58 -2.46 -1.80
CA THR A 186 -14.17 -3.81 -1.83
C THR A 186 -14.59 -4.28 -0.44
N ALA A 187 -13.82 -4.01 0.62
CA ALA A 187 -14.22 -4.43 1.97
C ALA A 187 -15.48 -3.69 2.47
N ALA A 188 -15.65 -2.43 2.07
CA ALA A 188 -16.79 -1.62 2.45
C ALA A 188 -18.02 -1.84 1.56
N ILE A 189 -17.83 -1.89 0.24
CA ILE A 189 -18.88 -1.87 -0.78
C ILE A 189 -19.18 -3.28 -1.31
N VAL A 190 -18.22 -4.19 -1.18
CA VAL A 190 -18.28 -5.63 -1.54
C VAL A 190 -18.26 -5.89 -3.04
N TYR A 191 -19.01 -6.88 -3.52
CA TYR A 191 -18.71 -7.58 -4.76
C TYR A 191 -19.37 -6.88 -5.93
N SER A 192 -20.42 -6.08 -5.70
CA SER A 192 -20.93 -5.14 -6.72
C SER A 192 -19.84 -4.20 -7.20
N PHE A 193 -19.01 -3.70 -6.29
CA PHE A 193 -17.88 -2.88 -6.64
C PHE A 193 -16.82 -3.72 -7.35
N ALA A 194 -16.29 -4.75 -6.68
CA ALA A 194 -15.15 -5.52 -7.18
C ALA A 194 -15.36 -6.18 -8.56
N PHE A 195 -16.61 -6.51 -8.90
CA PHE A 195 -16.95 -7.17 -10.16
C PHE A 195 -17.72 -6.28 -11.15
N SER A 196 -17.85 -4.98 -10.88
CA SER A 196 -18.41 -4.05 -11.86
C SER A 196 -17.48 -3.89 -13.07
N ASP A 197 -18.09 -3.68 -14.24
CA ASP A 197 -17.37 -3.43 -15.49
C ASP A 197 -16.43 -2.22 -15.38
N SER A 198 -16.83 -1.19 -14.62
CA SER A 198 -16.07 0.04 -14.46
C SER A 198 -14.75 -0.18 -13.70
N VAL A 199 -14.64 -1.18 -12.84
CA VAL A 199 -13.39 -1.47 -12.10
C VAL A 199 -12.56 -2.61 -12.70
N SER A 200 -13.08 -3.33 -13.69
CA SER A 200 -12.44 -4.52 -14.28
C SER A 200 -10.99 -4.24 -14.72
N ALA A 201 -10.77 -3.13 -15.41
CA ALA A 201 -9.45 -2.70 -15.88
C ALA A 201 -8.51 -2.30 -14.72
N PHE A 202 -9.05 -1.79 -13.60
CA PHE A 202 -8.28 -1.46 -12.39
C PHE A 202 -7.78 -2.71 -11.67
N ARG A 203 -8.64 -3.73 -11.57
CA ARG A 203 -8.23 -5.05 -11.06
C ARG A 203 -7.16 -5.67 -11.93
N ARG A 204 -7.30 -5.57 -13.25
CA ARG A 204 -6.29 -6.04 -14.19
C ARG A 204 -4.96 -5.31 -13.99
N GLN A 205 -4.97 -3.99 -13.80
CA GLN A 205 -3.77 -3.21 -13.48
C GLN A 205 -3.05 -3.67 -12.20
N ILE A 206 -3.81 -4.09 -11.17
CA ILE A 206 -3.24 -4.62 -9.93
C ILE A 206 -2.57 -6.00 -10.18
N ARG A 207 -3.18 -6.85 -11.02
CA ARG A 207 -2.64 -8.18 -11.38
C ARG A 207 -1.46 -8.11 -12.34
N GLU A 208 -1.44 -7.11 -13.21
CA GLU A 208 -0.40 -6.85 -14.21
C GLU A 208 0.32 -5.53 -13.86
N PRO A 209 1.02 -5.44 -12.71
CA PRO A 209 1.50 -4.17 -12.18
C PRO A 209 2.58 -3.49 -13.03
N SER A 210 3.26 -4.27 -13.88
CA SER A 210 4.25 -3.74 -14.82
C SER A 210 3.62 -3.12 -16.08
N GLU A 211 2.36 -3.43 -16.37
CA GLU A 211 1.62 -2.92 -17.54
C GLU A 211 0.98 -1.56 -17.26
N SER A 212 0.65 -0.80 -18.31
CA SER A 212 -0.03 0.51 -18.20
C SER A 212 -1.45 0.39 -18.75
N ILE A 213 -2.37 -0.13 -17.94
CA ILE A 213 -3.72 -0.54 -18.37
C ILE A 213 -4.74 0.57 -18.13
N VAL A 214 -4.68 1.23 -16.97
CA VAL A 214 -5.61 2.31 -16.62
C VAL A 214 -4.88 3.59 -16.25
N ASN A 215 -5.45 4.72 -16.63
CA ASN A 215 -5.06 6.02 -16.12
C ASN A 215 -5.94 6.34 -14.90
N TYR A 216 -5.32 6.49 -13.74
CA TYR A 216 -6.01 6.77 -12.48
C TYR A 216 -5.33 7.89 -11.72
N HIS A 217 -6.15 8.64 -10.98
CA HIS A 217 -5.66 9.74 -10.18
C HIS A 217 -5.19 9.26 -8.81
N LEU A 218 -3.99 9.70 -8.44
CA LEU A 218 -3.40 9.53 -7.13
C LEU A 218 -2.71 10.83 -6.74
N GLU A 219 -3.05 11.32 -5.55
CA GLU A 219 -2.51 12.55 -4.97
C GLU A 219 -1.88 12.25 -3.61
N TYR A 220 -0.68 12.80 -3.37
CA TYR A 220 -0.03 12.79 -2.06
C TYR A 220 -0.40 14.07 -1.30
N TYR A 221 -0.77 13.95 -0.03
CA TYR A 221 -1.11 15.07 0.85
C TYR A 221 -0.47 14.93 2.24
N SER A 222 -0.42 16.01 3.01
CA SER A 222 0.19 16.00 4.35
C SER A 222 -0.60 15.13 5.32
N LEU A 223 0.08 14.23 6.04
CA LEU A 223 -0.50 13.38 7.09
C LEU A 223 -1.12 14.17 8.25
N GLU A 224 -0.75 15.44 8.41
CA GLU A 224 -1.29 16.31 9.46
C GLU A 224 -2.73 16.76 9.16
N ALA A 225 -3.23 16.51 7.94
CA ALA A 225 -4.46 17.15 7.44
C ALA A 225 -5.73 16.28 7.51
N GLU A 226 -5.67 14.94 7.39
CA GLU A 226 -6.91 14.12 7.29
C GLU A 226 -6.75 12.70 7.86
N GLU A 227 -7.76 12.25 8.61
CA GLU A 227 -7.94 10.85 8.99
C GLU A 227 -8.23 9.97 7.76
N ASN A 228 -8.01 8.66 7.91
CA ASN A 228 -8.40 7.68 6.88
C ASN A 228 -9.89 7.83 6.56
N SER A 229 -10.23 7.97 5.29
CA SER A 229 -11.62 8.16 4.87
C SER A 229 -11.94 7.43 3.57
N LEU A 230 -13.21 7.04 3.47
CA LEU A 230 -13.82 6.46 2.28
C LEU A 230 -15.09 7.25 1.99
N ALA A 231 -15.26 7.68 0.75
CA ALA A 231 -16.43 8.43 0.34
C ALA A 231 -16.84 8.06 -1.09
N GLU A 232 -18.13 8.18 -1.38
CA GLU A 232 -18.65 8.13 -2.74
C GLU A 232 -19.08 9.51 -3.20
N ALA A 233 -18.82 9.82 -4.47
CA ALA A 233 -19.36 10.97 -5.16
C ALA A 233 -19.95 10.52 -6.50
N PRO A 234 -21.18 9.94 -6.49
CA PRO A 234 -21.80 9.38 -7.69
C PRO A 234 -21.93 10.41 -8.82
N GLU A 235 -22.20 11.67 -8.49
CA GLU A 235 -22.29 12.76 -9.48
C GLU A 235 -20.99 13.01 -10.23
N LEU A 236 -19.85 12.65 -9.63
CA LEU A 236 -18.53 12.74 -10.25
C LEU A 236 -18.04 11.39 -10.77
N GLY A 237 -18.83 10.31 -10.61
CA GLY A 237 -18.45 8.98 -11.04
C GLY A 237 -17.25 8.40 -10.29
N VAL A 238 -16.98 8.84 -9.06
CA VAL A 238 -15.82 8.40 -8.28
C VAL A 238 -16.17 7.87 -6.89
N ILE A 239 -15.34 6.93 -6.42
CA ILE A 239 -15.12 6.61 -5.01
C ILE A 239 -13.76 7.20 -4.63
N VAL A 240 -13.71 7.89 -3.50
CA VAL A 240 -12.50 8.52 -2.97
C VAL A 240 -12.01 7.71 -1.78
N VAL A 241 -10.77 7.23 -1.84
CA VAL A 241 -10.10 6.58 -0.71
C VAL A 241 -8.90 7.42 -0.30
N SER A 242 -8.93 7.94 0.94
CA SER A 242 -7.84 8.69 1.54
C SER A 242 -7.21 7.85 2.64
N ILE A 243 -5.94 7.49 2.50
CA ILE A 243 -5.23 6.65 3.46
C ILE A 243 -3.73 6.92 3.45
N PHE A 244 -3.13 7.07 4.64
CA PHE A 244 -1.67 7.28 4.81
C PHE A 244 -1.09 8.41 3.95
N GLY A 245 -1.81 9.54 3.85
CA GLY A 245 -1.36 10.71 3.09
C GLY A 245 -1.46 10.52 1.58
N VAL A 246 -2.26 9.55 1.13
CA VAL A 246 -2.51 9.26 -0.28
C VAL A 246 -4.01 9.23 -0.54
N ARG A 247 -4.44 9.95 -1.57
CA ARG A 247 -5.81 9.93 -2.05
C ARG A 247 -5.86 9.25 -3.41
N VAL A 248 -6.73 8.24 -3.54
CA VAL A 248 -6.93 7.49 -4.78
C VAL A 248 -8.37 7.65 -5.23
N LEU A 249 -8.57 7.99 -6.51
CA LEU A 249 -9.89 8.01 -7.14
C LEU A 249 -10.13 6.69 -7.87
N LEU A 250 -11.15 5.97 -7.45
CA LEU A 250 -11.67 4.76 -8.09
C LEU A 250 -12.96 5.09 -8.85
N PRO A 251 -13.32 4.35 -9.91
CA PRO A 251 -14.59 4.57 -10.59
C PRO A 251 -15.75 4.11 -9.70
N HIS A 252 -16.85 4.86 -9.75
CA HIS A 252 -18.08 4.47 -9.07
C HIS A 252 -18.74 3.30 -9.83
N PRO A 253 -19.22 2.23 -9.16
CA PRO A 253 -19.70 1.02 -9.82
C PRO A 253 -20.97 1.24 -10.66
N GLN A 254 -21.80 2.21 -10.29
CA GLN A 254 -23.05 2.55 -10.97
C GLN A 254 -22.93 3.68 -12.02
N ARG A 255 -21.71 4.12 -12.34
CA ARG A 255 -21.48 5.25 -13.26
C ARG A 255 -20.56 4.86 -14.41
N SER A 256 -20.59 5.65 -15.48
CA SER A 256 -19.82 5.34 -16.67
C SER A 256 -18.33 5.64 -16.47
N LEU A 257 -17.47 4.91 -17.17
CA LEU A 257 -16.04 5.21 -17.20
C LEU A 257 -15.73 6.59 -17.79
N SER A 258 -16.61 7.14 -18.63
CA SER A 258 -16.48 8.51 -19.13
C SER A 258 -16.68 9.56 -18.04
N ASP A 259 -17.57 9.32 -17.08
CA ASP A 259 -17.76 10.23 -15.94
C ASP A 259 -16.49 10.26 -15.09
N TYR A 260 -15.97 9.07 -14.76
CA TYR A 260 -14.70 8.91 -14.05
C TYR A 260 -13.55 9.63 -14.78
N ALA A 261 -13.39 9.40 -16.08
CA ALA A 261 -12.31 9.98 -16.88
C ALA A 261 -12.39 11.51 -16.95
N SER A 262 -13.61 12.07 -16.98
CA SER A 262 -13.84 13.51 -16.97
C SER A 262 -13.41 14.12 -15.63
N THR A 263 -13.78 13.47 -14.52
CA THR A 263 -13.35 13.88 -13.17
C THR A 263 -11.85 13.80 -12.99
N VAL A 264 -11.21 12.69 -13.37
CA VAL A 264 -9.75 12.53 -13.28
C VAL A 264 -9.03 13.61 -14.08
N ARG A 265 -9.54 13.97 -15.27
CA ARG A 265 -8.97 15.04 -16.09
C ARG A 265 -9.13 16.40 -15.42
N ALA A 266 -10.30 16.69 -14.85
CA ALA A 266 -10.55 17.96 -14.17
C ALA A 266 -9.62 18.14 -12.96
N VAL A 267 -9.54 17.12 -12.09
CA VAL A 267 -8.67 17.13 -10.91
C VAL A 267 -7.20 17.23 -11.32
N GLY A 268 -6.77 16.47 -12.33
CA GLY A 268 -5.40 16.51 -12.84
C GLY A 268 -4.98 17.87 -13.42
N ASN A 269 -5.94 18.67 -13.89
CA ASN A 269 -5.72 20.03 -14.39
C ASN A 269 -5.74 21.09 -13.28
N GLY A 270 -5.80 20.69 -12.00
CA GLY A 270 -5.84 21.63 -10.88
C GLY A 270 -7.16 22.38 -10.74
N LEU A 271 -8.24 21.92 -11.39
CA LEU A 271 -9.58 22.37 -11.01
C LEU A 271 -9.90 21.79 -9.63
N LEU A 272 -9.62 22.60 -8.61
CA LEU A 272 -9.98 22.35 -7.21
C LEU A 272 -11.51 22.33 -7.09
N ALA A 273 -12.12 21.19 -7.37
CA ALA A 273 -13.50 20.94 -7.02
C ALA A 273 -13.56 20.52 -5.55
N THR A 274 -14.32 21.22 -4.73
CA THR A 274 -14.84 20.62 -3.50
C THR A 274 -15.70 19.43 -3.92
N ILE A 275 -15.19 18.21 -3.73
CA ILE A 275 -15.95 16.99 -3.98
C ILE A 275 -16.98 16.86 -2.87
N LYS A 276 -18.25 17.12 -3.18
CA LYS A 276 -19.35 16.76 -2.29
C LYS A 276 -19.66 15.28 -2.50
N GLY A 277 -19.60 14.52 -1.42
CA GLY A 277 -19.85 13.08 -1.42
C GLY A 277 -20.44 12.62 -0.11
N THR A 278 -20.86 11.37 -0.08
CA THR A 278 -21.34 10.68 1.11
C THR A 278 -20.18 9.90 1.72
N ILE A 279 -19.94 10.08 3.02
CA ILE A 279 -18.93 9.30 3.74
C ILE A 279 -19.44 7.87 3.91
N ILE A 280 -18.63 6.90 3.48
CA ILE A 280 -18.87 5.48 3.72
C ILE A 280 -18.09 5.09 4.99
N PRO A 281 -18.70 4.35 5.94
CA PRO A 281 -17.99 3.88 7.11
C PRO A 281 -16.69 3.15 6.76
N TRP A 282 -15.61 3.48 7.47
CA TRP A 282 -14.33 2.81 7.26
C TRP A 282 -14.46 1.32 7.61
N PRO A 283 -14.07 0.40 6.71
CA PRO A 283 -14.22 -1.01 6.95
C PRO A 283 -13.23 -1.50 8.00
N ASP A 284 -13.74 -2.06 9.09
CA ASP A 284 -12.95 -2.86 10.03
C ASP A 284 -13.02 -4.37 9.71
N ASN A 285 -13.91 -4.76 8.79
CA ASN A 285 -14.24 -6.11 8.32
C ASN A 285 -14.85 -6.06 6.90
N PHE A 286 -15.34 -7.19 6.40
CA PHE A 286 -16.04 -7.30 5.11
C PHE A 286 -17.54 -7.00 5.29
N ILE A 287 -17.97 -5.75 5.05
CA ILE A 287 -19.28 -5.21 5.49
C ILE A 287 -20.37 -5.27 4.40
N GLY A 288 -20.11 -4.76 3.19
CA GLY A 288 -21.09 -4.78 2.08
C GLY A 288 -22.19 -3.75 2.17
N CYS A 289 -21.83 -2.49 2.44
CA CYS A 289 -22.78 -1.39 2.66
C CYS A 289 -23.72 -1.12 1.48
N LEU A 290 -23.29 -1.32 0.22
CA LEU A 290 -24.14 -1.08 -0.97
C LEU A 290 -24.81 -2.34 -1.53
N ASP A 291 -24.36 -3.54 -1.14
CA ASP A 291 -24.91 -4.82 -1.64
C ASP A 291 -26.20 -5.24 -0.90
N ASN A 292 -26.62 -4.46 0.10
CA ASN A 292 -27.86 -4.65 0.84
C ASN A 292 -29.01 -3.75 0.34
N SER A 293 -28.83 -3.04 -0.79
CA SER A 293 -29.94 -2.42 -1.52
C SER A 293 -30.39 -3.37 -2.64
N ASP A 294 -31.71 -3.58 -2.75
CA ASP A 294 -32.35 -4.64 -3.55
C ASP A 294 -32.13 -4.58 -5.09
N ASP A 295 -31.19 -3.76 -5.60
CA ASP A 295 -31.16 -3.32 -7.00
C ASP A 295 -29.91 -3.73 -7.81
N ILE A 296 -29.05 -4.63 -7.33
CA ILE A 296 -27.78 -4.93 -8.02
C ILE A 296 -27.62 -6.41 -8.37
N VAL A 297 -27.83 -6.76 -9.65
CA VAL A 297 -27.55 -8.08 -10.23
C VAL A 297 -26.42 -7.94 -11.26
N PHE A 298 -25.31 -8.65 -11.08
CA PHE A 298 -24.23 -8.73 -12.08
C PHE A 298 -24.10 -10.15 -12.64
N SER A 299 -23.67 -10.24 -13.90
CA SER A 299 -23.31 -11.51 -14.55
C SER A 299 -21.79 -11.65 -14.54
N ILE A 300 -21.24 -12.58 -13.76
CA ILE A 300 -19.82 -12.93 -13.88
C ILE A 300 -19.65 -13.72 -15.18
N VAL A 301 -18.83 -13.20 -16.10
CA VAL A 301 -18.46 -13.92 -17.32
C VAL A 301 -17.32 -14.87 -16.95
N GLU A 302 -17.53 -16.19 -17.13
CA GLU A 302 -16.47 -17.19 -17.06
C GLU A 302 -15.42 -16.87 -18.13
N THR A 303 -14.17 -16.61 -17.72
CA THR A 303 -13.01 -16.50 -18.62
C THR A 303 -12.27 -17.83 -18.72
#